data_AF-A0AA42YBG0-F1
#
_entry.id   AF-A0AA42YBG0-F1
#
_cell.length_a   1.000
_cell.length_b   1.000
_cell.length_c   1.000
_cell.angle_alpha   90.00
_cell.angle_beta   90.00
_cell.angle_gamma   90.00
#
_symmetry.space_group_name_H-M   'P 1'
#
loop_
_entity.id
_entity.type
_entity.pdbx_description
1 polymer ?
#
loop_
_entity_poly.entity_id
_entity_poly.type
_entity_poly.pdbx_seq_one_letter_code
_entity_poly.pdbx_strand_id
1 'polypeptide(L)'
;MTDLDLNNLRRFLDDEESFIASIPLNDPRAGLARQMLGLIIDARRSLAPSADSTANFVPVRDILAQLGQLRERLDKMPPKSRDS
;
A
#
# COMPACT_ATOMS: atom_id res chain seq x y z
N MET A 1 -7.90 12.42 -11.36
CA MET A 1 -7.44 11.10 -10.89
C MET A 1 -7.56 10.16 -12.08
N THR A 2 -6.53 10.18 -12.92
CA THR A 2 -6.45 9.44 -14.19
C THR A 2 -6.48 7.94 -13.94
N ASP A 3 -7.20 7.22 -14.80
CA ASP A 3 -7.32 5.77 -14.84
C ASP A 3 -6.05 5.05 -14.39
N LEU A 4 -6.09 4.48 -13.19
CA LEU A 4 -5.14 3.47 -12.76
C LEU A 4 -5.45 2.20 -13.56
N ASP A 5 -4.91 2.15 -14.77
CA ASP A 5 -4.83 0.94 -15.58
C ASP A 5 -4.29 -0.21 -14.70
N LEU A 6 -4.82 -1.43 -14.85
CA LEU A 6 -4.48 -2.58 -13.99
C LEU A 6 -2.96 -2.85 -13.95
N ASN A 7 -2.26 -2.56 -15.05
CA ASN A 7 -0.80 -2.66 -15.12
C ASN A 7 -0.09 -1.60 -14.27
N ASN A 8 -0.60 -0.36 -14.26
CA ASN A 8 -0.07 0.72 -13.40
C ASN A 8 -0.36 0.43 -11.93
N LEU A 9 -1.51 -0.18 -11.64
CA LEU A 9 -1.88 -0.58 -10.30
C LEU A 9 -0.99 -1.69 -9.74
N ARG A 10 -0.70 -2.74 -10.52
CA ARG A 10 0.24 -3.80 -10.10
C ARG A 10 1.60 -3.21 -9.76
N ARG A 11 2.13 -2.36 -10.65
CA ARG A 11 3.41 -1.68 -10.43
C ARG A 11 3.40 -0.81 -9.18
N PHE A 12 2.34 -0.04 -8.95
CA PHE A 12 2.18 0.75 -7.74
C PHE A 12 2.23 -0.11 -6.46
N LEU A 13 1.53 -1.25 -6.46
CA LEU A 13 1.55 -2.17 -5.31
C LEU A 13 2.94 -2.79 -5.08
N ASP A 14 3.67 -3.11 -6.15
CA ASP A 14 5.05 -3.61 -6.08
C ASP A 14 6.01 -2.55 -5.49
N ASP A 15 5.86 -1.29 -5.89
CA ASP A 15 6.66 -0.17 -5.39
C ASP A 15 6.40 0.09 -3.89
N GLU A 16 5.13 0.07 -3.46
CA GLU A 16 4.75 0.21 -2.05
C GLU A 16 5.25 -0.96 -1.20
N GLU A 17 5.17 -2.18 -1.70
CA GLU A 17 5.67 -3.38 -1.00
C GLU A 17 7.19 -3.32 -0.82
N SER A 18 7.92 -2.89 -1.85
CA SER A 18 9.37 -2.68 -1.80
C SER A 18 9.76 -1.62 -0.77
N PHE A 19 9.00 -0.52 -0.72
CA PHE A 19 9.18 0.52 0.28
C PHE A 19 8.96 -0.01 1.71
N ILE A 20 7.88 -0.73 1.95
CA ILE A 20 7.58 -1.35 3.25
C ILE A 20 8.69 -2.32 3.67
N ALA A 21 9.17 -3.14 2.75
CA ALA A 21 10.25 -4.10 3.00
C ALA A 21 11.57 -3.43 3.41
N SER A 22 11.78 -2.16 3.01
CA SER A 22 12.95 -1.38 3.40
C SER A 22 12.90 -0.85 4.84
N ILE A 23 11.73 -0.90 5.50
CA ILE A 23 11.55 -0.37 6.86
C ILE A 23 11.99 -1.43 7.89
N PRO A 24 13.01 -1.13 8.72
CA PRO A 24 13.47 -2.07 9.75
C PRO A 24 12.38 -2.42 10.77
N LEU A 25 12.38 -3.67 11.27
CA LEU A 25 11.40 -4.12 12.26
C LEU A 25 11.44 -3.35 13.60
N ASN A 26 12.56 -2.67 13.88
CA ASN A 26 12.77 -1.85 15.08
C ASN A 26 12.53 -0.34 14.85
N ASP A 27 12.07 0.04 13.65
CA ASP A 27 11.67 1.39 13.28
C ASP A 27 10.25 1.68 13.82
N PRO A 28 9.97 2.88 14.36
CA PRO A 28 8.63 3.27 14.80
C PRO A 28 7.58 3.18 13.68
N ARG A 29 8.00 3.26 12.41
CA ARG A 29 7.15 3.12 11.23
C ARG A 29 6.76 1.67 10.94
N ALA A 30 7.42 0.68 11.55
CA ALA A 30 7.16 -0.74 11.29
C ALA A 30 5.70 -1.16 11.56
N GLY A 31 5.04 -0.54 12.53
CA GLY A 31 3.63 -0.78 12.82
C GLY A 31 2.72 -0.37 11.65
N LEU A 32 2.92 0.83 11.10
CA LEU A 32 2.18 1.33 9.93
C LEU A 32 2.56 0.56 8.67
N ALA A 33 3.83 0.24 8.50
CA ALA A 33 4.34 -0.53 7.37
C ALA A 33 3.65 -1.92 7.28
N ARG A 34 3.44 -2.59 8.42
CA ARG A 34 2.66 -3.84 8.47
C ARG A 34 1.19 -3.66 8.11
N GLN A 35 0.57 -2.54 8.50
CA GLN A 35 -0.82 -2.24 8.11
C GLN A 35 -0.92 -2.01 6.60
N MET A 36 0.02 -1.27 6.02
CA MET A 36 0.10 -1.09 4.57
C MET A 36 0.28 -2.42 3.83
N LEU A 37 1.12 -3.33 4.35
CA LEU A 37 1.31 -4.66 3.76
C LEU A 37 0.01 -5.47 3.72
N GLY A 38 -0.80 -5.41 4.78
CA GLY A 38 -2.12 -6.05 4.81
C GLY A 38 -3.03 -5.55 3.69
N LEU A 39 -3.10 -4.22 3.50
CA LEU A 39 -3.88 -3.61 2.43
C LEU A 39 -3.39 -4.00 1.04
N ILE A 40 -2.06 -4.08 0.83
CA ILE A 40 -1.50 -4.52 -0.46
C ILE A 40 -1.91 -5.96 -0.79
N ILE A 41 -1.85 -6.87 0.21
CA ILE A 41 -2.27 -8.27 0.03
C ILE A 41 -3.76 -8.33 -0.35
N ASP A 42 -4.61 -7.55 0.32
CA ASP A 42 -6.05 -7.51 0.03
C ASP A 42 -6.35 -6.88 -1.34
N ALA A 43 -5.61 -5.85 -1.74
CA ALA A 43 -5.68 -5.29 -3.09
C ALA A 43 -5.30 -6.34 -4.15
N ARG A 44 -4.18 -7.04 -3.96
CA ARG A 44 -3.72 -8.10 -4.89
C ARG A 44 -4.75 -9.22 -5.03
N ARG A 45 -5.40 -9.63 -3.93
CA ARG A 45 -6.50 -10.62 -3.95
C ARG A 45 -7.70 -10.11 -4.72
N SER A 46 -8.04 -8.83 -4.58
CA SER A 46 -9.15 -8.19 -5.28
C SER A 46 -8.85 -7.98 -6.78
N LEU A 47 -7.58 -7.96 -7.18
CA LEU A 47 -7.12 -7.89 -8.57
C LEU A 47 -7.03 -9.25 -9.27
N ALA A 48 -7.30 -10.34 -8.54
CA ALA A 48 -7.52 -11.62 -9.18
C ALA A 48 -8.72 -11.51 -10.14
N PRO A 49 -8.71 -12.22 -11.28
CA PRO A 49 -9.79 -12.16 -12.25
C PRO A 49 -11.10 -12.64 -11.60
N SER A 50 -11.92 -11.70 -11.14
CA SER A 50 -13.32 -11.96 -10.83
C SER A 50 -14.09 -11.99 -12.13
N ALA A 51 -15.05 -12.90 -12.23
CA ALA A 51 -15.97 -12.99 -13.35
C ALA A 51 -16.79 -11.69 -13.53
N ASP A 52 -16.88 -10.85 -12.49
CA ASP A 52 -17.55 -9.55 -12.50
C ASP A 52 -16.53 -8.40 -12.42
N SER A 53 -16.19 -7.84 -13.59
CA SER A 53 -15.18 -6.78 -13.77
C SER A 53 -15.52 -5.46 -13.03
N THR A 54 -16.79 -5.24 -12.66
CA THR A 54 -17.25 -4.05 -11.93
C THR A 54 -17.23 -4.21 -10.41
N ALA A 55 -17.34 -5.44 -9.89
CA ALA A 55 -17.41 -5.69 -8.45
C ALA A 55 -16.07 -5.41 -7.74
N ASN A 56 -14.94 -5.59 -8.45
CA ASN A 56 -13.61 -5.40 -7.88
C ASN A 56 -13.11 -3.95 -7.93
N PHE A 57 -13.72 -3.08 -8.76
CA PHE A 57 -13.19 -1.74 -9.00
C PHE A 57 -13.38 -0.79 -7.80
N VAL A 58 -14.52 -0.87 -7.10
CA VAL A 58 -14.81 -0.05 -5.92
C VAL A 58 -13.93 -0.45 -4.72
N PRO A 59 -13.82 -1.73 -4.33
CA PRO A 59 -12.92 -2.16 -3.25
C PRO A 59 -11.47 -1.76 -3.49
N VAL A 60 -10.97 -1.91 -4.71
CA VAL A 60 -9.59 -1.52 -5.07
C VAL A 60 -9.38 -0.03 -4.89
N ARG A 61 -10.34 0.82 -5.29
CA ARG A 61 -10.24 2.27 -5.13
C ARG A 61 -10.15 2.68 -3.66
N ASP A 62 -10.95 2.06 -2.79
CA ASP A 62 -10.95 2.35 -1.36
C ASP A 62 -9.65 1.88 -0.69
N ILE A 63 -9.11 0.73 -1.12
CA ILE A 63 -7.81 0.24 -0.63
C ILE A 63 -6.68 1.20 -1.03
N LEU A 64 -6.69 1.71 -2.26
CA LEU A 64 -5.70 2.69 -2.72
C LEU A 64 -5.78 4.01 -1.96
N ALA A 65 -6.98 4.50 -1.68
CA ALA A 65 -7.18 5.69 -0.86
C ALA A 65 -6.62 5.50 0.56
N GLN A 66 -6.86 4.33 1.17
CA GLN A 66 -6.30 3.98 2.48
C GLN A 66 -4.77 3.86 2.45
N LEU A 67 -4.20 3.25 1.41
CA LEU A 67 -2.76 3.18 1.21
C LEU A 67 -2.13 4.57 1.10
N GLY A 68 -2.74 5.48 0.34
CA GLY A 68 -2.28 6.87 0.24
C GLY A 68 -2.26 7.59 1.59
N GLN A 69 -3.32 7.44 2.37
CA GLN A 69 -3.38 8.03 3.72
C GLN A 69 -2.31 7.45 4.67
N LEU A 70 -2.07 6.14 4.63
CA LEU A 70 -1.03 5.52 5.45
C LEU A 70 0.36 5.95 5.01
N ARG A 71 0.60 6.06 3.69
CA ARG A 71 1.87 6.54 3.15
C ARG A 71 2.18 7.96 3.60
N GLU A 72 1.21 8.87 3.51
CA GLU A 72 1.38 10.24 4.02
C GLU A 72 1.69 10.27 5.53
N ARG A 73 1.04 9.42 6.32
CA ARG A 73 1.31 9.33 7.76
C ARG A 73 2.70 8.80 8.04
N LEU A 74 3.15 7.84 7.24
CA LEU A 74 4.47 7.22 7.35
C LEU A 74 5.58 8.21 6.95
N ASP A 75 5.36 9.01 5.91
CA ASP A 75 6.28 10.08 5.47
C ASP A 75 6.37 11.21 6.51
N LYS A 76 5.29 11.48 7.25
CA LYS A 76 5.26 12.45 8.36
C LYS A 76 5.87 11.91 9.66
N MET A 77 6.10 10.60 9.77
CA MET A 77 6.76 10.03 10.94
C MET A 77 8.27 10.25 10.83
N PRO A 78 8.92 10.79 11.88
CA PRO A 78 10.37 10.86 11.90
C PRO A 78 10.92 9.42 11.78
N PRO A 79 11.84 9.13 10.85
CA PRO A 79 12.59 7.89 10.91
C PRO A 79 13.28 7.86 12.27
N LYS A 80 13.40 6.69 12.89
CA LYS A 80 14.09 6.56 14.19
C LYS A 80 15.40 7.34 14.09
N SER A 81 15.52 8.44 14.86
CA SER A 81 16.79 9.12 15.00
C SER A 81 17.79 8.04 15.36
N ARG A 82 18.83 7.89 14.53
CA ARG A 82 20.06 7.23 14.97
C ARG A 82 20.53 8.08 16.14
N ASP A 83 20.12 7.67 17.34
CA ASP A 83 20.66 8.21 18.57
C ASP A 83 22.19 8.06 18.50
N SER A 84 22.82 9.11 19.00
CA SER A 84 24.21 9.54 18.77
C SER A 84 25.28 8.52 19.13
#